data_AF-A0A8T4HFA2-F1
#
_entry.id   AF-A0A8T4HFA2-F1
#
_cell.length_a   1.000
_cell.length_b   1.000
_cell.length_c   1.000
_cell.angle_alpha   90.00
_cell.angle_beta   90.00
_cell.angle_gamma   90.00
#
_symmetry.space_group_name_H-M   'P 1'
#
loop_
_entity.id
_entity.type
_entity.pdbx_description
1 polymer ?
#
loop_
_entity_poly.entity_id
_entity_poly.type
_entity_poly.pdbx_seq_one_letter_code
_entity_poly.pdbx_strand_id
1 'polypeptide(L)'
;MYRPCFLSEECPVGQAQQNHDQSPAAQLPPDDVVGVLLTQHVRIRKLLEAVRSGPAEERERSFRELRALLAVHETAEEMIVRPTVKKIGGGEEAAARNGEEKDAGKTLAELEKLDSGSEEFATVFAGFEQAVHEHAAREEREEFPSLRRLCTQEELCRMGRRLLAVERSAPTHPHPATAGSTAAQWTFGPFAALLDRVRDAVTSSSADRPDTTAGTDGP
;
A
#
# COMPACT_ATOMS: atom_id res chain seq x y z
N MET A 1 20.75 -72.35 24.23
CA MET A 1 22.08 -71.68 24.16
C MET A 1 22.10 -70.95 22.83
N TYR A 2 22.00 -69.62 22.71
CA TYR A 2 22.84 -68.58 23.29
C TYR A 2 22.07 -67.23 23.40
N ARG A 3 22.56 -66.33 24.24
CA ARG A 3 21.97 -65.06 24.74
C ARG A 3 21.78 -63.95 23.69
N PRO A 4 20.96 -62.92 24.01
CA PRO A 4 20.63 -61.77 23.15
C PRO A 4 21.68 -60.65 23.30
N CYS A 5 21.83 -59.81 22.27
CA CYS A 5 22.56 -58.55 22.37
C CYS A 5 21.55 -57.39 22.39
N PHE A 6 21.48 -56.77 23.56
CA PHE A 6 20.81 -55.52 23.89
C PHE A 6 21.84 -54.42 23.65
N LEU A 7 21.56 -53.45 22.78
CA LEU A 7 22.25 -52.15 22.79
C LEU A 7 21.24 -51.09 22.38
N SER A 8 20.81 -50.38 23.42
CA SER A 8 20.11 -49.12 23.38
C SER A 8 20.99 -48.06 22.74
N GLU A 9 20.52 -47.44 21.67
CA GLU A 9 20.95 -46.09 21.28
C GLU A 9 19.70 -45.31 20.88
N GLU A 10 19.14 -44.65 21.88
CA GLU A 10 18.19 -43.55 21.69
C GLU A 10 18.93 -42.43 20.96
N CYS A 11 18.49 -42.09 19.75
CA CYS A 11 19.01 -40.96 19.00
C CYS A 11 17.89 -39.91 18.87
N PRO A 12 18.13 -38.64 19.25
CA PRO A 12 17.08 -37.72 19.66
C PRO A 12 16.33 -37.12 18.49
N VAL A 13 15.06 -36.82 18.75
CA VAL A 13 14.15 -36.02 17.94
C VAL A 13 14.78 -34.65 17.67
N GLY A 14 15.30 -34.47 16.45
CA GLY A 14 15.79 -33.19 15.94
C GLY A 14 14.70 -32.51 15.10
N GLN A 15 14.04 -31.53 15.71
CA GLN A 15 13.08 -30.64 15.08
C GLN A 15 13.69 -29.95 13.85
N ALA A 16 13.12 -30.20 12.67
CA ALA A 16 13.31 -29.37 11.49
C ALA A 16 11.95 -28.80 11.06
N GLN A 17 11.35 -28.00 11.94
CA GLN A 17 10.38 -26.99 11.55
C GLN A 17 11.11 -25.67 11.51
N GLN A 18 11.82 -25.43 10.40
CA GLN A 18 12.31 -24.10 10.09
C GLN A 18 11.20 -23.36 9.36
N ASN A 19 10.62 -22.42 10.11
CA ASN A 19 9.63 -21.43 9.70
C ASN A 19 10.02 -20.78 8.36
N HIS A 20 9.27 -21.09 7.30
CA HIS A 20 9.41 -20.45 5.99
C HIS A 20 8.16 -19.62 5.63
N ASP A 21 7.59 -18.94 6.63
CA ASP A 21 6.48 -17.99 6.43
C ASP A 21 6.73 -16.65 7.13
N GLN A 22 7.99 -16.21 7.17
CA GLN A 22 8.32 -14.87 7.61
C GLN A 22 8.43 -13.95 6.39
N SER A 23 7.29 -13.34 6.05
CA SER A 23 7.23 -12.29 5.03
C SER A 23 8.24 -11.18 5.38
N PRO A 24 9.00 -10.60 4.43
CA PRO A 24 10.04 -9.60 4.71
C PRO A 24 9.57 -8.42 5.56
N ALA A 25 8.27 -8.10 5.51
CA ALA A 25 7.62 -7.09 6.34
C ALA A 25 7.67 -7.40 7.86
N ALA A 26 7.64 -8.67 8.26
CA ALA A 26 7.51 -9.10 9.66
C ALA A 26 8.77 -8.83 10.50
N GLN A 27 9.90 -8.51 9.85
CA GLN A 27 11.19 -8.25 10.50
C GLN A 27 11.50 -6.74 10.60
N LEU A 28 10.65 -5.88 10.03
CA LEU A 28 10.86 -4.44 9.98
C LEU A 28 10.08 -3.72 11.10
N PRO A 29 10.55 -2.54 11.55
CA PRO A 29 9.76 -1.71 12.46
C PRO A 29 8.38 -1.42 11.87
N PRO A 30 7.31 -1.38 12.69
CA PRO A 30 5.94 -1.19 12.22
C PRO A 30 5.71 0.20 11.59
N ASP A 31 6.60 1.16 11.85
CA ASP A 31 6.58 2.49 11.24
C ASP A 31 7.64 2.68 10.15
N ASP A 32 8.36 1.63 9.73
CA ASP A 32 9.27 1.65 8.58
C ASP A 32 8.47 1.69 7.28
N VAL A 33 8.75 2.67 6.41
CA VAL A 33 8.03 2.86 5.14
C VAL A 33 8.01 1.60 4.25
N VAL A 34 9.12 0.86 4.17
CA VAL A 34 9.20 -0.36 3.38
C VAL A 34 8.35 -1.45 4.02
N GLY A 35 8.38 -1.56 5.36
CA GLY A 35 7.52 -2.51 6.09
C GLY A 35 6.03 -2.24 5.88
N VAL A 36 5.64 -0.96 5.90
CA VAL A 36 4.25 -0.56 5.65
C VAL A 36 3.82 -0.87 4.21
N LEU A 37 4.62 -0.49 3.21
CA LEU A 37 4.31 -0.74 1.80
C LEU A 37 4.24 -2.24 1.48
N LEU A 38 5.17 -3.05 2.01
CA LEU A 38 5.10 -4.51 1.87
C LEU A 38 3.81 -5.09 2.48
N THR A 39 3.37 -4.56 3.63
CA THR A 39 2.10 -4.95 4.25
C THR A 39 0.92 -4.58 3.36
N GLN A 40 0.93 -3.39 2.78
CA GLN A 40 -0.07 -2.95 1.79
C GLN A 40 -0.06 -3.87 0.56
N HIS A 41 1.12 -4.25 0.03
CA HIS A 41 1.22 -5.18 -1.10
C HIS A 41 0.55 -6.52 -0.82
N VAL A 42 0.76 -7.13 0.36
CA VAL A 42 0.07 -8.42 0.63
C VAL A 42 -1.45 -8.23 0.73
N ARG A 43 -1.93 -7.08 1.23
CA ARG A 43 -3.36 -6.77 1.25
C ARG A 43 -3.91 -6.55 -0.17
N ILE A 44 -3.19 -5.82 -1.03
CA ILE A 44 -3.53 -5.63 -2.45
C ILE A 44 -3.63 -6.99 -3.15
N ARG A 45 -2.64 -7.87 -2.98
CA ARG A 45 -2.65 -9.23 -3.57
C ARG A 45 -3.85 -10.06 -3.11
N LYS A 46 -4.22 -9.99 -1.83
CA LYS A 46 -5.41 -10.67 -1.29
C LYS A 46 -6.70 -10.11 -1.89
N LEU A 47 -6.79 -8.80 -2.07
CA LEU A 47 -7.97 -8.16 -2.66
C LEU A 47 -8.08 -8.46 -4.16
N LEU A 48 -6.97 -8.51 -4.89
CA LEU A 48 -6.94 -8.96 -6.29
C LEU A 48 -7.51 -10.37 -6.42
N GLU A 49 -7.05 -11.31 -5.58
CA GLU A 49 -7.58 -12.68 -5.53
C GLU A 49 -9.08 -12.71 -5.21
N ALA A 50 -9.52 -11.92 -4.23
CA ALA A 50 -10.92 -11.85 -3.84
C ALA A 50 -11.82 -11.31 -4.95
N VAL A 51 -11.33 -10.36 -5.77
CA VAL A 51 -12.06 -9.87 -6.94
C VAL A 51 -12.12 -10.94 -8.04
N ARG A 52 -10.99 -11.58 -8.35
CA ARG A 52 -10.91 -12.60 -9.39
C ARG A 52 -11.78 -13.82 -9.08
N SER A 53 -11.62 -14.37 -7.88
CA SER A 53 -12.14 -15.69 -7.51
C SER A 53 -13.40 -15.62 -6.63
N GLY A 54 -13.77 -14.43 -6.14
CA GLY A 54 -14.91 -14.26 -5.26
C GLY A 54 -16.27 -14.38 -5.97
N PRO A 55 -17.33 -14.72 -5.23
CA PRO A 55 -18.70 -14.69 -5.75
C PRO A 55 -19.10 -13.27 -6.13
N ALA A 56 -20.04 -13.13 -7.08
CA ALA A 56 -20.43 -11.83 -7.65
C ALA A 56 -20.79 -10.77 -6.58
N GLU A 57 -21.50 -11.17 -5.53
CA GLU A 57 -21.92 -10.28 -4.42
C GLU A 57 -20.74 -9.75 -3.57
N GLU A 58 -19.62 -10.49 -3.53
CA GLU A 58 -18.42 -10.10 -2.78
C GLU A 58 -17.38 -9.41 -3.65
N ARG A 59 -17.40 -9.68 -4.96
CA ARG A 59 -16.49 -9.10 -5.95
C ARG A 59 -16.56 -7.58 -5.95
N GLU A 60 -17.76 -7.01 -6.02
CA GLU A 60 -17.96 -5.55 -6.01
C GLU A 60 -17.40 -4.90 -4.73
N ARG A 61 -17.65 -5.55 -3.58
CA ARG A 61 -17.13 -5.08 -2.29
C ARG A 61 -15.60 -5.10 -2.27
N SER A 62 -15.01 -6.20 -2.71
CA SER A 62 -13.56 -6.40 -2.77
C SER A 62 -12.91 -5.43 -3.75
N PHE A 63 -13.54 -5.17 -4.89
CA PHE A 63 -13.05 -4.24 -5.91
C PHE A 63 -13.07 -2.80 -5.40
N ARG A 64 -14.14 -2.39 -4.71
CA ARG A 64 -14.20 -1.09 -4.03
C ARG A 64 -13.12 -0.94 -2.97
N GLU A 65 -12.86 -1.98 -2.18
CA GLU A 65 -11.79 -1.95 -1.17
C GLU A 65 -10.40 -1.90 -1.82
N LEU A 66 -10.18 -2.65 -2.90
CA LEU A 66 -8.94 -2.62 -3.69
C LEU A 66 -8.65 -1.22 -4.21
N ARG A 67 -9.64 -0.57 -4.84
CA ARG A 67 -9.53 0.81 -5.35
C ARG A 67 -9.13 1.79 -4.26
N ALA A 68 -9.81 1.70 -3.11
CA ALA A 68 -9.55 2.55 -1.97
C ALA A 68 -8.12 2.37 -1.43
N LEU A 69 -7.63 1.14 -1.36
CA LEU A 69 -6.28 0.84 -0.92
C LEU A 69 -5.21 1.29 -1.92
N LEU A 70 -5.37 1.00 -3.20
CA LEU A 70 -4.45 1.43 -4.26
C LEU A 70 -4.31 2.95 -4.26
N ALA A 71 -5.40 3.68 -4.03
CA ALA A 71 -5.36 5.13 -4.03
C ALA A 71 -4.48 5.70 -2.92
N VAL A 72 -4.58 5.14 -1.71
CA VAL A 72 -3.72 5.53 -0.59
C VAL A 72 -2.27 5.13 -0.85
N HIS A 73 -2.08 3.92 -1.39
CA HIS A 73 -0.77 3.35 -1.69
C HIS A 73 0.01 4.20 -2.70
N GLU A 74 -0.57 4.45 -3.88
CA GLU A 74 0.07 5.28 -4.92
C GLU A 74 0.30 6.72 -4.44
N THR A 75 -0.66 7.28 -3.70
CA THR A 75 -0.51 8.62 -3.10
C THR A 75 0.68 8.70 -2.15
N ALA A 76 0.87 7.66 -1.32
CA ALA A 76 2.01 7.60 -0.42
C ALA A 76 3.33 7.49 -1.18
N GLU A 77 3.36 6.69 -2.24
CA GLU A 77 4.56 6.51 -3.06
C GLU A 77 4.95 7.81 -3.74
N GLU A 78 4.01 8.45 -4.44
CA GLU A 78 4.28 9.70 -5.17
C GLU A 78 4.73 10.83 -4.24
N MET A 79 4.13 10.97 -3.06
CA MET A 79 4.42 12.09 -2.14
C MET A 79 5.61 11.84 -1.21
N ILE A 80 5.97 10.58 -0.94
CA ILE A 80 6.94 10.22 0.11
C ILE A 80 8.10 9.42 -0.47
N VAL A 81 7.81 8.37 -1.24
CA VAL A 81 8.82 7.42 -1.73
C VAL A 81 9.55 8.00 -2.93
N ARG A 82 8.85 8.34 -4.01
CA ARG A 82 9.43 8.82 -5.27
C ARG A 82 10.33 10.05 -5.09
N PRO A 83 10.02 11.06 -4.22
CA PRO A 83 10.93 12.17 -3.97
C PRO A 83 12.23 11.74 -3.29
N THR A 84 12.19 10.73 -2.42
CA THR A 84 13.39 10.18 -1.78
C THR A 84 14.20 9.35 -2.77
N VAL A 85 13.55 8.49 -3.54
CA VAL A 85 14.19 7.67 -4.59
C VAL A 85 14.93 8.55 -5.61
N LYS A 86 14.32 9.65 -6.05
CA LYS A 86 14.98 10.64 -6.91
C LYS A 86 16.22 11.27 -6.27
N LYS A 87 16.18 11.60 -4.97
CA LYS A 87 17.32 12.20 -4.25
C LYS A 87 18.50 11.26 -4.10
N ILE A 88 18.24 9.95 -4.00
CA ILE A 88 19.28 8.91 -3.87
C ILE A 88 19.76 8.37 -5.22
N GLY A 89 19.37 9.02 -6.33
CA GLY A 89 19.85 8.70 -7.68
C GLY A 89 18.97 7.74 -8.50
N GLY A 90 17.83 7.27 -7.97
CA GLY A 90 16.90 6.36 -8.64
C GLY A 90 15.88 7.06 -9.55
N GLY A 91 16.30 8.09 -10.27
CA GLY A 91 15.38 8.95 -11.03
C GLY A 91 14.67 8.23 -12.17
N GLU A 92 15.35 7.30 -12.83
CA GLU A 92 14.80 6.51 -13.94
C GLU A 92 13.81 5.46 -13.42
N GLU A 93 14.14 4.77 -12.32
CA GLU A 93 13.25 3.80 -11.67
C GLU A 93 11.97 4.48 -11.19
N ALA A 94 12.07 5.65 -10.55
CA ALA A 94 10.91 6.43 -10.14
C ALA A 94 10.05 6.87 -11.33
N ALA A 95 10.67 7.23 -12.47
CA ALA A 95 9.91 7.58 -13.68
C ALA A 95 9.22 6.36 -14.30
N ALA A 96 9.87 5.20 -14.30
CA ALA A 96 9.29 3.95 -14.79
C ALA A 96 8.08 3.54 -13.96
N ARG A 97 8.19 3.53 -12.62
CA ARG A 97 7.07 3.22 -11.72
C ARG A 97 5.88 4.15 -11.92
N ASN A 98 6.11 5.46 -11.99
CA ASN A 98 5.05 6.43 -12.27
C ASN A 98 4.34 6.17 -13.62
N GLY A 99 5.07 5.65 -14.63
CA GLY A 99 4.48 5.26 -15.91
C GLY A 99 3.55 4.05 -15.78
N GLU A 100 4.00 3.04 -15.04
CA GLU A 100 3.23 1.82 -14.75
C GLU A 100 1.94 2.13 -13.97
N GLU A 101 2.03 2.94 -12.91
CA GLU A 101 0.89 3.41 -12.12
C GLU A 101 -0.11 4.19 -12.98
N LYS A 102 0.39 5.08 -13.85
CA LYS A 102 -0.47 5.84 -14.76
C LYS A 102 -1.24 4.95 -15.73
N ASP A 103 -0.60 3.89 -16.25
CA ASP A 103 -1.26 2.95 -17.15
C ASP A 103 -2.25 2.06 -16.39
N ALA A 104 -1.87 1.55 -15.22
CA ALA A 104 -2.78 0.81 -14.34
C ALA A 104 -4.00 1.65 -13.94
N GLY A 105 -3.81 2.95 -13.64
CA GLY A 105 -4.89 3.88 -13.36
C GLY A 105 -5.86 4.10 -14.52
N LYS A 106 -5.39 4.08 -15.78
CA LYS A 106 -6.30 4.12 -16.94
C LYS A 106 -7.17 2.87 -17.00
N THR A 107 -6.55 1.70 -16.85
CA THR A 107 -7.28 0.42 -16.84
C THR A 107 -8.25 0.35 -15.66
N LEU A 108 -7.88 0.87 -14.50
CA LEU A 108 -8.78 0.97 -13.35
C LEU A 108 -10.02 1.83 -13.66
N ALA A 109 -9.82 2.98 -14.31
CA ALA A 109 -10.92 3.85 -14.73
C ALA A 109 -11.83 3.23 -15.81
N GLU A 110 -11.33 2.27 -16.59
CA GLU A 110 -12.14 1.46 -17.51
C GLU A 110 -12.96 0.43 -16.72
N LEU A 111 -12.32 -0.30 -15.80
CA LEU A 111 -12.98 -1.28 -14.93
C LEU A 111 -14.12 -0.67 -14.10
N GLU A 112 -13.97 0.58 -13.65
CA GLU A 112 -15.02 1.31 -12.91
C GLU A 112 -16.33 1.53 -13.68
N LYS A 113 -16.29 1.39 -15.01
CA LYS A 113 -17.47 1.58 -15.87
C LYS A 113 -18.16 0.26 -16.21
N LEU A 114 -17.53 -0.87 -15.88
CA LEU A 114 -18.01 -2.20 -16.19
C LEU A 114 -18.78 -2.79 -14.99
N ASP A 115 -19.75 -3.65 -15.29
CA ASP A 115 -20.38 -4.49 -14.26
C ASP A 115 -19.37 -5.54 -13.80
N SER A 116 -19.08 -5.58 -12.50
CA SER A 116 -18.14 -6.55 -11.93
C SER A 116 -18.58 -8.01 -12.12
N GLY A 117 -19.87 -8.26 -12.40
CA GLY A 117 -20.39 -9.57 -12.78
C GLY A 117 -20.14 -9.99 -14.24
N SER A 118 -19.70 -9.08 -15.11
CA SER A 118 -19.58 -9.32 -16.56
C SER A 118 -18.29 -10.05 -16.96
N GLU A 119 -18.34 -10.77 -18.09
CA GLU A 119 -17.15 -11.40 -18.71
C GLU A 119 -16.13 -10.35 -19.19
N GLU A 120 -16.62 -9.19 -19.62
CA GLU A 120 -15.77 -8.06 -20.04
C GLU A 120 -14.95 -7.53 -18.86
N PHE A 121 -15.57 -7.32 -17.69
CA PHE A 121 -14.86 -6.96 -16.47
C PHE A 121 -13.78 -8.01 -16.13
N ALA A 122 -14.13 -9.29 -16.15
CA ALA A 122 -13.17 -10.36 -15.84
C ALA A 122 -11.94 -10.34 -16.78
N THR A 123 -12.17 -10.06 -18.07
CA THR A 123 -11.11 -9.99 -19.09
C THR A 123 -10.18 -8.80 -18.84
N VAL A 124 -10.74 -7.60 -18.64
CA VAL A 124 -9.95 -6.38 -18.38
C VAL A 124 -9.23 -6.49 -17.02
N PHE A 125 -9.90 -7.08 -16.02
CA PHE A 125 -9.37 -7.22 -14.67
C PHE A 125 -8.15 -8.13 -14.62
N ALA A 126 -8.11 -9.22 -15.40
CA ALA A 126 -6.94 -10.09 -15.47
C ALA A 126 -5.68 -9.35 -15.95
N GLY A 127 -5.83 -8.43 -16.92
CA GLY A 127 -4.73 -7.57 -17.37
C GLY A 127 -4.28 -6.58 -16.31
N PHE A 128 -5.25 -5.96 -15.62
CA PHE A 128 -4.99 -5.04 -14.51
C PHE A 128 -4.27 -5.73 -13.34
N GLU A 129 -4.73 -6.90 -12.93
CA GLU A 129 -4.14 -7.72 -11.87
C GLU A 129 -2.68 -8.05 -12.17
N GLN A 130 -2.38 -8.48 -13.40
CA GLN A 130 -1.02 -8.75 -13.83
C GLN A 130 -0.13 -7.50 -13.76
N ALA A 131 -0.63 -6.35 -14.23
CA ALA A 131 0.12 -5.09 -14.18
C ALA A 131 0.45 -4.66 -12.73
N VAL A 132 -0.51 -4.76 -11.81
CA VAL A 132 -0.32 -4.45 -10.39
C VAL A 132 0.67 -5.42 -9.74
N HIS A 133 0.62 -6.71 -10.06
CA HIS A 133 1.58 -7.68 -9.57
C HIS A 133 3.01 -7.40 -10.04
N GLU A 134 3.17 -7.08 -11.32
CA GLU A 134 4.49 -6.73 -11.89
C GLU A 134 5.05 -5.46 -11.27
N HIS A 135 4.20 -4.43 -11.11
CA HIS A 135 4.56 -3.18 -10.46
C HIS A 135 5.10 -3.41 -9.04
N ALA A 136 4.29 -4.01 -8.16
CA ALA A 136 4.66 -4.29 -6.78
C ALA A 136 5.94 -5.16 -6.71
N ALA A 137 6.09 -6.12 -7.62
CA ALA A 137 7.27 -6.98 -7.64
C ALA A 137 8.54 -6.26 -8.12
N ARG A 138 8.44 -5.26 -9.00
CA ARG A 138 9.57 -4.42 -9.40
C ARG A 138 10.00 -3.51 -8.26
N GLU A 139 9.07 -2.89 -7.55
CA GLU A 139 9.39 -2.07 -6.37
C GLU A 139 10.11 -2.88 -5.29
N GLU A 140 9.60 -4.08 -4.99
CA GLU A 140 10.18 -4.99 -4.01
C GLU A 140 11.60 -5.44 -4.37
N ARG A 141 11.94 -5.54 -5.67
CA ARG A 141 13.25 -5.98 -6.15
C ARG A 141 14.23 -4.84 -6.42
N GLU A 142 13.75 -3.64 -6.70
CA GLU A 142 14.56 -2.54 -7.24
C GLU A 142 14.57 -1.31 -6.31
N GLU A 143 13.39 -0.74 -6.03
CA GLU A 143 13.27 0.50 -5.26
C GLU A 143 13.45 0.29 -3.75
N PHE A 144 12.77 -0.68 -3.16
CA PHE A 144 12.84 -0.92 -1.72
C PHE A 144 14.26 -1.28 -1.26
N PRO A 145 15.00 -2.16 -1.96
CA PRO A 145 16.41 -2.41 -1.61
C PRO A 145 17.29 -1.16 -1.71
N SER A 146 17.02 -0.27 -2.67
CA SER A 146 17.77 0.98 -2.83
C SER A 146 17.50 1.97 -1.70
N LEU A 147 16.24 2.11 -1.26
CA LEU A 147 15.88 2.87 -0.06
C LEU A 147 16.55 2.31 1.19
N ARG A 148 16.51 0.99 1.37
CA ARG A 148 17.15 0.31 2.51
C ARG A 148 18.67 0.49 2.53
N ARG A 149 19.31 0.58 1.37
CA ARG A 149 20.76 0.74 1.24
C ARG A 149 21.22 2.18 1.46
N LEU A 150 20.43 3.15 1.02
CA LEU A 150 20.87 4.54 0.91
C LEU A 150 20.21 5.47 1.95
N CYS A 151 19.19 5.01 2.68
CA CYS A 151 18.57 5.74 3.77
C CYS A 151 18.89 5.08 5.12
N THR A 152 19.00 5.90 6.15
CA THR A 152 19.10 5.43 7.54
C THR A 152 17.76 4.89 8.03
N GLN A 153 17.80 4.02 9.05
CA GLN A 153 16.58 3.48 9.66
C GLN A 153 15.65 4.58 10.20
N GLU A 154 16.23 5.66 10.75
CA GLU A 154 15.45 6.79 11.27
C GLU A 154 14.70 7.52 10.14
N GLU A 155 15.33 7.70 8.97
CA GLU A 155 14.69 8.29 7.80
C GLU A 155 13.55 7.42 7.29
N LEU A 156 13.75 6.11 7.21
CA LEU A 156 12.73 5.15 6.80
C LEU A 156 11.53 5.13 7.76
N CYS A 157 11.78 5.17 9.07
CA CYS A 157 10.71 5.28 10.07
C CYS A 157 9.99 6.64 9.99
N ARG A 158 10.71 7.74 9.74
CA ARG A 158 10.09 9.06 9.52
C ARG A 158 9.19 9.08 8.28
N MET A 159 9.63 8.43 7.20
CA MET A 159 8.82 8.25 6.00
C MET A 159 7.58 7.42 6.28
N GLY A 160 7.69 6.30 7.00
CA GLY A 160 6.54 5.44 7.28
C GLY A 160 5.54 6.10 8.23
N ARG A 161 5.97 6.90 9.21
CA ARG A 161 5.05 7.74 10.01
C ARG A 161 4.27 8.75 9.18
N ARG A 162 4.90 9.37 8.17
CA ARG A 162 4.21 10.27 7.22
C ARG A 162 3.21 9.50 6.37
N LEU A 163 3.58 8.30 5.90
CA LEU A 163 2.69 7.43 5.13
C LEU A 163 1.47 7.03 5.96
N LEU A 164 1.67 6.57 7.19
CA LEU A 164 0.58 6.19 8.10
C LEU A 164 -0.31 7.39 8.49
N ALA A 165 0.22 8.62 8.45
CA ALA A 165 -0.59 9.83 8.62
C ALA A 165 -1.47 10.09 7.38
N VAL A 166 -0.91 9.93 6.18
CA VAL A 166 -1.64 10.01 4.90
C VAL A 166 -2.76 8.96 4.86
N GLU A 167 -2.43 7.72 5.17
CA GLU A 167 -3.38 6.61 5.23
C GLU A 167 -4.55 6.95 6.17
N ARG A 168 -4.28 7.33 7.42
CA ARG A 168 -5.33 7.74 8.38
C ARG A 168 -6.18 8.93 7.94
N SER A 169 -5.63 9.85 7.14
CA SER A 169 -6.35 11.01 6.63
C SER A 169 -7.23 10.71 5.41
N ALA A 170 -6.99 9.57 4.75
CA ALA A 170 -7.77 9.16 3.60
C ALA A 170 -9.19 8.73 4.05
N PRO A 171 -10.26 9.15 3.35
CA PRO A 171 -11.65 8.75 3.66
C PRO A 171 -11.93 7.24 3.47
N THR A 172 -10.91 6.48 3.10
CA THR A 172 -10.93 5.06 2.78
C THR A 172 -10.86 4.18 4.02
N HIS A 173 -10.58 4.74 5.20
CA HIS A 173 -10.77 4.04 6.46
C HIS A 173 -12.26 4.03 6.86
N PRO A 174 -12.78 2.87 7.30
CA PRO A 174 -14.10 2.81 7.91
C PRO A 174 -14.07 3.55 9.25
N HIS A 175 -14.30 4.86 9.22
CA HIS A 175 -14.70 5.59 10.42
C HIS A 175 -16.22 5.38 10.62
N PRO A 176 -16.67 5.00 11.83
CA PRO A 176 -18.09 4.70 12.10
C PRO A 176 -19.05 5.88 11.91
N ALA A 177 -18.56 7.08 11.59
CA ALA A 177 -19.35 8.29 11.38
C ALA A 177 -19.67 8.59 9.89
N THR A 178 -19.10 7.85 8.92
CA THR A 178 -19.28 8.11 7.48
C THR A 178 -19.90 6.92 6.74
N ALA A 179 -20.99 6.38 7.29
CA ALA A 179 -21.92 5.52 6.56
C ALA A 179 -22.94 6.40 5.80
N GLY A 180 -22.51 7.01 4.70
CA GLY A 180 -23.40 7.85 3.89
C GLY A 180 -22.72 8.54 2.73
N SER A 181 -22.73 7.87 1.57
CA SER A 181 -22.52 8.44 0.23
C SER A 181 -21.16 9.08 -0.09
N THR A 182 -20.24 8.30 -0.66
CA THR A 182 -18.97 8.77 -1.24
C THR A 182 -18.87 8.48 -2.73
N ALA A 183 -19.90 8.83 -3.49
CA ALA A 183 -19.90 8.67 -4.96
C ALA A 183 -19.49 9.95 -5.74
N ALA A 184 -19.26 11.09 -5.09
CA ALA A 184 -19.32 12.39 -5.78
C ALA A 184 -18.01 13.17 -5.97
N GLN A 185 -16.81 12.58 -5.78
CA GLN A 185 -15.56 13.35 -5.87
C GLN A 185 -14.44 12.59 -6.62
N TRP A 186 -14.65 12.27 -7.90
CA TRP A 186 -13.66 11.60 -8.75
C TRP A 186 -13.49 12.36 -10.07
N THR A 187 -12.96 13.58 -10.03
CA THR A 187 -13.02 14.48 -11.21
C THR A 187 -11.75 14.55 -12.06
N PHE A 188 -10.61 13.98 -11.67
CA PHE A 188 -9.43 13.89 -12.54
C PHE A 188 -8.62 12.64 -12.21
N GLY A 189 -8.76 11.56 -13.00
CA GLY A 189 -8.08 10.27 -12.76
C GLY A 189 -8.51 9.55 -11.47
N PRO A 190 -8.29 8.23 -11.35
CA PRO A 190 -8.68 7.51 -10.14
C PRO A 190 -7.89 7.94 -8.89
N PHE A 191 -6.71 8.55 -9.05
CA PHE A 191 -5.87 8.89 -7.89
C PHE A 191 -5.73 10.40 -7.65
N ALA A 192 -5.96 11.27 -8.64
CA ALA A 192 -5.74 12.70 -8.45
C ALA A 192 -6.78 13.34 -7.51
N ALA A 193 -8.03 12.86 -7.52
CA ALA A 193 -9.04 13.36 -6.59
C ALA A 193 -8.74 13.01 -5.12
N LEU A 194 -8.02 11.90 -4.86
CA LEU A 194 -7.53 11.57 -3.52
C LEU A 194 -6.26 12.37 -3.19
N LEU A 195 -5.32 12.51 -4.13
CA LEU A 195 -4.10 13.31 -3.99
C LEU A 195 -4.42 14.76 -3.61
N ASP A 196 -5.35 15.41 -4.31
CA ASP A 196 -5.77 16.78 -4.01
C ASP A 196 -6.30 16.90 -2.57
N ARG A 197 -7.11 15.94 -2.13
CA ARG A 197 -7.73 15.96 -0.80
C ARG A 197 -6.77 15.62 0.34
N VAL A 198 -5.81 14.71 0.11
CA VAL A 198 -4.74 14.41 1.07
C VAL A 198 -3.78 15.60 1.16
N ARG A 199 -3.46 16.24 0.03
CA ARG A 199 -2.68 17.48 0.00
C ARG A 199 -3.36 18.56 0.84
N ASP A 200 -4.65 18.77 0.67
CA ASP A 200 -5.44 19.74 1.44
C ASP A 200 -5.49 19.40 2.95
N ALA A 201 -5.58 18.12 3.31
CA ALA A 201 -5.56 17.69 4.71
C ALA A 201 -4.20 17.91 5.39
N VAL A 202 -3.09 17.79 4.65
CA VAL A 202 -1.74 18.02 5.17
C VAL A 202 -1.40 19.52 5.22
N THR A 203 -1.80 20.30 4.23
CA THR A 203 -1.55 21.77 4.19
C THR A 203 -2.39 22.54 5.20
N SER A 204 -3.61 22.08 5.48
CA SER A 204 -4.46 22.68 6.53
C SER A 204 -3.90 22.46 7.94
N SER A 205 -3.17 21.36 8.17
CA SER A 205 -2.53 21.09 9.47
C SER A 205 -1.28 21.96 9.74
N SER A 206 -0.73 22.64 8.74
CA SER A 206 0.39 23.59 8.90
C SER A 206 -0.04 25.05 8.97
N ALA A 207 -1.33 25.34 8.81
CA ALA A 207 -1.92 26.68 8.85
C ALA A 207 -2.81 26.86 10.09
N ASP A 208 -2.29 26.58 11.29
CA ASP A 208 -2.89 27.08 12.54
C ASP A 208 -1.83 27.75 13.41
N ARG A 209 -1.62 29.04 13.13
CA ARG A 209 -1.08 30.01 14.08
C ARG A 209 -1.84 31.31 13.87
N PRO A 210 -2.89 31.59 14.66
CA PRO A 210 -3.51 32.89 14.64
C PRO A 210 -2.56 33.90 15.31
N ASP A 211 -2.04 34.82 14.51
CA ASP A 211 -1.37 36.02 14.98
C ASP A 211 -2.41 36.87 15.73
N THR A 212 -2.29 36.89 17.07
CA THR A 212 -3.10 37.74 17.93
C THR A 212 -2.28 38.99 18.26
N THR A 213 -2.42 40.02 17.44
CA THR A 213 -2.15 41.40 17.87
C THR A 213 -3.27 42.31 17.36
N ALA A 214 -4.27 42.55 18.22
CA ALA A 214 -5.21 43.64 18.05
C ALA A 214 -5.63 44.22 19.42
N GLY A 215 -5.25 45.48 19.63
CA GLY A 215 -6.06 46.47 20.34
C GLY A 215 -6.03 46.49 21.86
N THR A 216 -5.28 47.44 22.41
CA THR A 216 -5.66 48.11 23.67
C THR A 216 -5.74 49.61 23.41
N ASP A 217 -6.98 50.09 23.28
CA ASP A 217 -7.34 51.51 23.34
C ASP A 217 -7.79 51.87 24.76
N GLY A 218 -7.36 53.05 25.21
CA GLY A 218 -8.07 53.89 26.19
C GLY A 218 -7.70 53.72 27.66
N PRO A 219 -7.89 54.76 28.50
CA PRO A 219 -8.83 55.88 28.30
C PRO A 219 -8.23 57.20 27.78
#